data_AF-A0A4Q3WYW1-F1
#
_entry.id   AF-A0A4Q3WYW1-F1
#
_cell.length_a   1.000
_cell.length_b   1.000
_cell.length_c   1.000
_cell.angle_alpha   90.00
_cell.angle_beta   90.00
_cell.angle_gamma   90.00
#
_symmetry.space_group_name_H-M   'P 1'
#
loop_
_entity.id
_entity.type
_entity.pdbx_description
1 polymer ?
#
loop_
_entity_poly.entity_id
_entity_poly.type
_entity_poly.pdbx_seq_one_letter_code
_entity_poly.pdbx_strand_id
1 'polypeptide(L)'
;MKPPIPEPWGIPESQTQPEKKDVQPVYGPHLYELTHEVRKEIEDSVYGKEEGWVVEYRNHPVALLTDCSHCDPDMFWDNYKVTWLTEDEALISRSDQWDFWYDDETVIRNRKYPNIGPLPDPMISTRLEIGRVGARRLFLDIFPPEEEEQITEPTTLWGRFLKWLVT
;
A
#
# COMPACT_ATOMS: atom_id res chain seq x y z
N MET A 1 2.76 -6.38 -27.44
CA MET A 1 3.80 -5.49 -26.86
C MET A 1 3.54 -5.42 -25.36
N LYS A 2 4.56 -5.63 -24.52
CA LYS A 2 4.41 -5.51 -23.06
C LYS A 2 4.19 -4.03 -22.69
N PRO A 3 3.36 -3.74 -21.67
CA PRO A 3 3.30 -2.38 -21.14
C PRO A 3 4.67 -2.01 -20.56
N PRO A 4 5.10 -0.75 -20.68
CA PRO A 4 6.32 -0.28 -20.06
C PRO A 4 6.22 -0.43 -18.54
N ILE A 5 7.34 -0.74 -17.89
CA ILE A 5 7.42 -0.73 -16.43
C ILE A 5 7.15 0.72 -15.98
N PRO A 6 6.19 0.96 -15.07
CA PRO A 6 5.86 2.31 -14.63
C PRO A 6 7.07 2.94 -13.91
N GLU A 7 7.28 4.24 -14.08
CA GLU A 7 8.20 4.99 -13.21
C GLU A 7 7.62 5.06 -11.78
N PRO A 8 8.46 5.06 -10.72
CA PRO A 8 9.93 5.07 -10.69
C PRO A 8 10.64 3.73 -10.95
N TRP A 9 9.91 2.66 -11.30
CA TRP A 9 10.46 1.31 -11.48
C TRP A 9 11.03 1.02 -12.88
N GLY A 10 10.83 1.94 -13.83
CA GLY A 10 11.55 1.96 -15.10
C GLY A 10 13.02 2.30 -14.86
N ILE A 11 13.91 1.32 -15.07
CA ILE A 11 15.36 1.31 -14.80
C ILE A 11 16.02 2.71 -14.71
N PRO A 12 16.57 3.08 -13.53
CA PRO A 12 17.76 3.93 -13.46
C PRO A 12 18.98 3.09 -13.06
N GLU A 13 20.00 3.11 -13.93
CA GLU A 13 21.40 2.69 -13.78
C GLU A 13 21.75 1.65 -12.69
N SER A 14 22.25 0.48 -13.14
CA SER A 14 23.32 -0.32 -12.49
C SER A 14 23.68 0.10 -11.05
N GLN A 15 22.95 -0.41 -10.06
CA GLN A 15 23.38 -0.30 -8.66
C GLN A 15 23.53 -1.69 -8.04
N THR A 16 24.79 -1.94 -7.69
CA THR A 16 25.34 -2.93 -6.77
C THR A 16 24.31 -3.43 -5.74
N GLN A 17 24.17 -4.75 -5.64
CA GLN A 17 23.42 -5.37 -4.55
C GLN A 17 23.86 -4.79 -3.21
N PRO A 18 22.97 -4.15 -2.43
CA PRO A 18 23.31 -3.75 -1.08
C PRO A 18 23.59 -5.02 -0.26
N GLU A 19 24.71 -5.04 0.45
CA GLU A 19 24.97 -6.02 1.49
C GLU A 19 23.76 -6.11 2.42
N LYS A 20 23.34 -7.34 2.76
CA LYS A 20 22.34 -7.63 3.80
C LYS A 20 22.79 -7.00 5.13
N LYS A 21 22.43 -5.75 5.36
CA LYS A 21 22.28 -5.20 6.70
C LYS A 21 20.87 -5.51 7.16
N ASP A 22 20.71 -5.85 8.43
CA ASP A 22 19.44 -5.96 9.12
C ASP A 22 18.76 -4.58 9.15
N VAL A 23 18.25 -4.15 8.00
CA VAL A 23 17.43 -2.96 7.85
C VAL A 23 16.05 -3.40 8.30
N GLN A 24 15.65 -3.00 9.50
CA GLN A 24 14.23 -3.05 9.85
C GLN A 24 13.43 -2.42 8.72
N PRO A 25 12.29 -2.99 8.31
CA PRO A 25 11.47 -2.38 7.29
C PRO A 25 11.22 -0.94 7.71
N VAL A 26 11.87 -0.01 7.00
CA VAL A 26 11.57 1.41 7.11
C VAL A 26 10.21 1.50 6.43
N TYR A 27 9.15 1.23 7.20
CA TYR A 27 7.83 1.77 6.90
C TYR A 27 8.10 3.24 6.61
N GLY A 28 7.77 3.67 5.39
CA GLY A 28 8.24 4.93 4.81
C GLY A 28 7.81 6.16 5.62
N PRO A 29 7.98 7.39 5.10
CA PRO A 29 7.73 8.62 5.86
C PRO A 29 6.49 8.44 6.72
N HIS A 30 6.68 8.54 8.05
CA HIS A 30 5.65 8.17 9.00
C HIS A 30 4.36 8.83 8.54
N LEU A 31 3.25 8.09 8.44
CA LEU A 31 1.99 8.55 7.83
C LEU A 31 1.55 9.96 8.31
N TYR A 32 2.05 10.38 9.48
CA TYR A 32 1.96 11.73 10.05
C TYR A 32 2.61 12.87 9.24
N GLU A 33 3.57 12.60 8.36
CA GLU A 33 4.29 13.60 7.54
C GLU A 33 3.57 13.96 6.22
N LEU A 34 2.48 13.27 5.89
CA LEU A 34 1.71 13.57 4.69
C LEU A 34 0.98 14.91 4.83
N THR A 35 1.14 15.79 3.84
CA THR A 35 0.40 17.06 3.79
C THR A 35 -1.10 16.80 3.63
N HIS A 36 -1.92 17.79 4.00
CA HIS A 36 -3.36 17.70 3.87
C HIS A 36 -3.79 17.47 2.40
N GLU A 37 -3.10 18.08 1.45
CA GLU A 37 -3.35 17.90 0.01
C GLU A 37 -3.10 16.44 -0.42
N VAL A 38 -1.96 15.86 -0.02
CA VAL A 38 -1.61 14.46 -0.37
C VAL A 38 -2.61 13.48 0.25
N ARG A 39 -3.00 13.70 1.51
CA ARG A 39 -4.04 12.88 2.18
C ARG A 39 -5.35 12.91 1.40
N LYS A 40 -5.81 14.11 1.05
CA LYS A 40 -7.02 14.27 0.26
C LYS A 40 -6.93 13.58 -1.10
N GLU A 41 -5.80 13.68 -1.81
CA GLU A 41 -5.60 12.95 -3.07
C GLU A 41 -5.64 11.42 -2.88
N ILE A 42 -5.12 10.92 -1.76
CA ILE A 42 -5.21 9.49 -1.42
C ILE A 42 -6.67 9.10 -1.14
N GLU A 43 -7.42 9.89 -0.37
CA GLU A 43 -8.86 9.67 -0.13
C GLU A 43 -9.66 9.66 -1.44
N ASP A 44 -9.45 10.67 -2.29
CA ASP A 44 -10.14 10.83 -3.57
C ASP A 44 -9.84 9.67 -4.54
N SER A 45 -8.68 9.02 -4.43
CA SER A 45 -8.30 7.82 -5.20
C SER A 45 -8.74 6.49 -4.54
N VAL A 46 -9.76 6.56 -3.67
CA VAL A 46 -10.28 5.43 -2.88
C VAL A 46 -9.15 4.77 -2.08
N TYR A 47 -8.41 5.59 -1.33
CA TYR A 47 -7.25 5.17 -0.54
C TYR A 47 -6.14 4.54 -1.41
N GLY A 48 -5.90 5.11 -2.58
CA GLY A 48 -4.88 4.67 -3.54
C GLY A 48 -5.22 3.41 -4.35
N LYS A 49 -6.42 2.83 -4.19
CA LYS A 49 -6.83 1.64 -4.96
C LYS A 49 -6.88 1.88 -6.47
N GLU A 50 -7.31 3.06 -6.88
CA GLU A 50 -7.43 3.43 -8.30
C GLU A 50 -6.08 3.61 -9.00
N GLU A 51 -5.04 3.94 -8.23
CA GLU A 51 -3.68 4.15 -8.75
C GLU A 51 -2.98 2.83 -9.13
N GLY A 52 -3.46 1.72 -8.57
CA GLY A 52 -2.89 0.40 -8.74
C GLY A 52 -1.64 0.14 -7.90
N TRP A 53 -1.17 -1.10 -7.97
CA TRP A 53 -0.10 -1.61 -7.13
C TRP A 53 0.95 -2.36 -7.94
N VAL A 54 2.22 -2.10 -7.64
CA VAL A 54 3.35 -2.85 -8.19
C VAL A 54 3.68 -3.98 -7.23
N VAL A 55 3.77 -5.20 -7.76
CA VAL A 55 4.25 -6.36 -7.03
C VAL A 55 5.71 -6.55 -7.41
N GLU A 56 6.58 -6.52 -6.41
CA GLU A 56 8.01 -6.76 -6.52
C GLU A 56 8.34 -8.13 -5.94
N TYR A 57 9.24 -8.87 -6.58
CA TYR A 57 9.84 -10.07 -6.05
C TYR A 57 11.36 -9.92 -6.10
N ARG A 58 12.04 -10.05 -4.95
CA ARG A 58 13.49 -9.78 -4.83
C ARG A 58 13.88 -8.41 -5.40
N ASN A 59 13.11 -7.37 -5.07
CA ASN A 59 13.29 -5.99 -5.55
C ASN A 59 13.15 -5.78 -7.08
N HIS A 60 12.56 -6.74 -7.80
CA HIS A 60 12.26 -6.59 -9.23
C HIS A 60 10.74 -6.51 -9.43
N PRO A 61 10.22 -5.54 -10.19
CA PRO A 61 8.79 -5.46 -10.49
C PRO A 61 8.39 -6.65 -11.38
N VAL A 62 7.45 -7.46 -10.90
CA VAL A 62 7.02 -8.70 -11.58
C VAL A 62 5.57 -8.65 -12.04
N ALA A 63 4.73 -7.87 -11.37
CA ALA A 63 3.35 -7.66 -11.79
C ALA A 63 2.83 -6.27 -11.44
N LEU A 64 1.79 -5.87 -12.15
CA LEU A 64 1.01 -4.68 -11.87
C LEU A 64 -0.46 -5.08 -11.63
N LEU A 65 -1.00 -4.65 -10.49
CA LEU A 65 -2.40 -4.77 -10.09
C LEU A 65 -3.12 -3.47 -10.44
N THR A 66 -4.09 -3.52 -11.35
CA THR A 66 -4.86 -2.35 -11.81
C THR A 66 -6.34 -2.69 -11.93
N ASP A 67 -7.17 -1.73 -12.36
CA ASP A 67 -8.57 -1.97 -12.68
C ASP A 67 -9.32 -2.60 -11.50
N CYS A 68 -9.20 -1.96 -10.34
CA CYS A 68 -9.84 -2.38 -9.10
C CYS A 68 -11.36 -2.39 -9.27
N SER A 69 -12.00 -3.54 -8.99
CA SER A 69 -13.45 -3.67 -8.94
C SER A 69 -13.86 -4.41 -7.67
N HIS A 70 -15.01 -4.09 -7.09
CA HIS A 70 -15.50 -4.84 -5.92
C HIS A 70 -16.04 -6.19 -6.36
N CYS A 71 -15.60 -7.27 -5.70
CA CYS A 71 -15.96 -8.63 -6.09
C CYS A 71 -17.41 -8.98 -5.75
N ASP A 72 -17.85 -8.61 -4.53
CA ASP A 72 -19.19 -8.88 -4.01
C ASP A 72 -19.46 -7.92 -2.84
N PRO A 73 -20.65 -7.30 -2.71
CA PRO A 73 -21.01 -6.51 -1.53
C PRO A 73 -20.89 -7.27 -0.20
N ASP A 74 -21.00 -8.61 -0.20
CA ASP A 74 -20.96 -9.44 1.01
C ASP A 74 -19.53 -9.93 1.35
N MET A 75 -18.60 -9.87 0.41
CA MET A 75 -17.21 -10.30 0.59
C MET A 75 -16.30 -9.09 0.40
N PHE A 76 -15.76 -8.56 1.49
CA PHE A 76 -14.85 -7.39 1.56
C PHE A 76 -13.52 -7.55 0.80
N TRP A 77 -13.58 -7.97 -0.46
CA TRP A 77 -12.50 -8.29 -1.36
C TRP A 77 -12.61 -7.40 -2.60
N ASP A 78 -11.49 -6.76 -2.92
CA ASP A 78 -11.29 -6.04 -4.16
C ASP A 78 -10.66 -6.99 -5.19
N ASN A 79 -11.18 -7.00 -6.41
CA ASN A 79 -10.59 -7.70 -7.53
C ASN A 79 -9.69 -6.75 -8.32
N TYR A 80 -8.45 -7.17 -8.53
CA TYR A 80 -7.49 -6.45 -9.36
C TYR A 80 -7.12 -7.25 -10.59
N LYS A 81 -7.06 -6.60 -11.74
CA LYS A 81 -6.44 -7.15 -12.95
C LYS A 81 -4.94 -7.24 -12.77
N VAL A 82 -4.38 -8.42 -13.04
CA VAL A 82 -2.94 -8.69 -13.00
C VAL A 82 -2.34 -8.54 -14.39
N THR A 83 -1.33 -7.70 -14.49
CA THR A 83 -0.51 -7.57 -15.70
C THR A 83 0.93 -7.95 -15.37
N TRP A 84 1.39 -9.08 -15.91
CA TRP A 84 2.75 -9.58 -15.69
C TRP A 84 3.79 -8.71 -16.40
N LEU A 85 4.80 -8.30 -15.66
CA LEU A 85 5.95 -7.53 -16.14
C LEU A 85 7.16 -8.44 -16.41
N THR A 86 7.21 -9.59 -15.74
CA THR A 86 8.19 -10.66 -15.97
C THR A 86 7.79 -11.61 -17.11
N GLU A 87 8.76 -12.38 -17.61
CA GLU A 87 8.60 -13.50 -18.56
C GLU A 87 8.91 -14.86 -17.91
N ASP A 88 9.31 -14.86 -16.64
CA ASP A 88 9.62 -16.08 -15.89
C ASP A 88 8.33 -16.87 -15.60
N GLU A 89 8.08 -17.91 -16.40
CA GLU A 89 6.90 -18.77 -16.27
C GLU A 89 6.85 -19.51 -14.92
N ALA A 90 8.00 -19.83 -14.32
CA ALA A 90 8.04 -20.49 -13.02
C ALA A 90 7.58 -19.53 -11.92
N LEU A 91 7.99 -18.26 -11.99
CA LEU A 91 7.53 -17.23 -11.07
C LEU A 91 6.04 -16.91 -11.24
N ILE A 92 5.57 -16.81 -12.48
CA ILE A 92 4.14 -16.62 -12.78
C ILE A 92 3.32 -17.80 -12.24
N SER A 93 3.79 -19.04 -12.44
CA SER A 93 3.11 -20.23 -11.91
C SER A 93 3.13 -20.28 -10.39
N ARG A 94 4.23 -19.84 -9.77
CA ARG A 94 4.35 -19.76 -8.31
C ARG A 94 3.36 -18.77 -7.70
N SER A 95 3.01 -17.69 -8.41
CA SER A 95 2.01 -16.72 -7.93
C SER A 95 0.59 -17.29 -7.76
N ASP A 96 0.33 -18.46 -8.34
CA ASP A 96 -0.92 -19.20 -8.13
C ASP A 96 -0.95 -19.93 -6.77
N GLN A 97 0.16 -19.95 -6.05
CA GLN A 97 0.24 -20.44 -4.68
C GLN A 97 0.02 -19.28 -3.71
N TRP A 98 -0.71 -19.55 -2.62
CA TRP A 98 -1.06 -18.52 -1.64
C TRP A 98 0.18 -17.96 -0.91
N ASP A 99 1.20 -18.79 -0.71
CA ASP A 99 2.43 -18.45 0.02
C ASP A 99 3.33 -17.46 -0.72
N PHE A 100 3.24 -17.38 -2.06
CA PHE A 100 3.98 -16.39 -2.85
C PHE A 100 3.75 -14.96 -2.38
N TRP A 101 2.50 -14.64 -2.02
CA TRP A 101 2.09 -13.29 -1.63
C TRP A 101 2.51 -12.89 -0.21
N TYR A 102 2.94 -13.87 0.59
CA TYR A 102 3.42 -13.69 1.96
C TYR A 102 4.91 -14.04 2.11
N ASP A 103 5.61 -14.26 0.99
CA ASP A 103 7.06 -14.46 0.98
C ASP A 103 7.76 -13.15 1.38
N ASP A 104 8.77 -13.22 2.25
CA ASP A 104 9.57 -12.06 2.68
C ASP A 104 10.26 -11.35 1.49
N GLU A 105 10.41 -12.03 0.37
CA GLU A 105 10.96 -11.47 -0.87
C GLU A 105 9.90 -10.75 -1.73
N THR A 106 8.61 -10.87 -1.40
CA THR A 106 7.49 -10.24 -2.12
C THR A 106 7.08 -8.94 -1.44
N VAL A 107 7.11 -7.82 -2.17
CA VAL A 107 6.70 -6.50 -1.68
C VAL A 107 5.63 -5.93 -2.60
N ILE A 108 4.60 -5.31 -2.03
CA ILE A 108 3.53 -4.65 -2.80
C ILE A 108 3.57 -3.16 -2.49
N ARG A 109 3.65 -2.33 -3.53
CA ARG A 109 3.75 -0.85 -3.39
C ARG A 109 2.69 -0.16 -4.20
N ASN A 110 2.17 0.95 -3.70
CA ASN A 110 1.26 1.78 -4.48
C ASN A 110 2.03 2.44 -5.63
N ARG A 111 1.44 2.49 -6.84
CA ARG A 111 2.12 3.03 -8.03
C ARG A 111 2.42 4.54 -7.90
N LYS A 112 1.47 5.31 -7.38
CA LYS A 112 1.62 6.78 -7.23
C LYS A 112 2.38 7.14 -5.96
N TYR A 113 2.21 6.35 -4.90
CA TYR A 113 2.79 6.60 -3.59
C TYR A 113 3.71 5.45 -3.12
N PRO A 114 4.82 5.17 -3.80
CA PRO A 114 5.68 3.99 -3.55
C PRO A 114 6.32 3.95 -2.15
N ASN A 115 6.45 5.12 -1.53
CA ASN A 115 7.01 5.30 -0.19
C ASN A 115 5.95 5.12 0.90
N ILE A 116 4.66 5.08 0.54
CA ILE A 116 3.57 4.76 1.45
C ILE A 116 3.25 3.29 1.22
N GLY A 117 3.68 2.44 2.16
CA GLY A 117 3.38 1.02 2.08
C GLY A 117 1.87 0.76 2.18
N PRO A 118 1.36 -0.34 1.61
CA PRO A 118 0.04 -0.82 2.01
C PRO A 118 0.04 -1.13 3.51
N LEU A 119 -1.15 -1.37 4.06
CA LEU A 119 -1.26 -2.01 5.37
C LEU A 119 -0.33 -3.23 5.45
N PRO A 120 0.30 -3.49 6.61
CA PRO A 120 1.37 -4.48 6.76
C PRO A 120 0.97 -5.92 6.39
N ASP A 121 -0.32 -6.21 6.28
CA ASP A 121 -0.84 -7.55 5.98
C ASP A 121 -1.92 -7.50 4.88
N PRO A 122 -1.56 -7.21 3.61
CA PRO A 122 -2.50 -7.35 2.51
C PRO A 122 -2.79 -8.84 2.31
N MET A 123 -4.06 -9.23 2.35
CA MET A 123 -4.43 -10.63 2.10
C MET A 123 -4.75 -10.78 0.62
N ILE A 124 -3.93 -11.53 -0.12
CA ILE A 124 -4.17 -11.81 -1.53
C ILE A 124 -4.62 -13.25 -1.69
N SER A 125 -5.78 -13.42 -2.34
CA SER A 125 -6.32 -14.71 -2.74
C SER A 125 -5.85 -15.04 -4.13
N THR A 126 -5.50 -16.31 -4.32
CA THR A 126 -5.19 -16.87 -5.63
C THR A 126 -6.43 -16.80 -6.54
N ARG A 127 -6.22 -16.31 -7.77
CA ARG A 127 -7.14 -16.19 -8.91
C ARG A 127 -8.62 -16.48 -8.64
N LEU A 128 -9.37 -15.43 -8.25
CA LEU A 128 -10.84 -15.48 -8.23
C LEU A 128 -11.41 -15.58 -9.65
N GLU A 129 -10.73 -14.96 -10.62
CA GLU A 129 -11.06 -15.01 -12.05
C GLU A 129 -9.78 -15.06 -12.90
N ILE A 130 -9.88 -15.48 -14.17
CA ILE A 130 -8.74 -15.54 -15.08
C ILE A 130 -8.15 -14.13 -15.25
N GLY A 131 -6.86 -13.98 -14.91
CA GLY A 131 -6.15 -12.71 -15.03
C GLY A 131 -6.46 -11.69 -13.93
N ARG A 132 -7.18 -12.08 -12.87
CA ARG A 132 -7.47 -11.23 -11.71
C ARG A 132 -7.07 -11.92 -10.41
N VAL A 133 -6.77 -11.14 -9.39
CA VAL A 133 -6.55 -11.60 -8.01
C VAL A 133 -7.50 -10.87 -7.08
N GLY A 134 -7.98 -11.58 -6.06
CA GLY A 134 -8.68 -10.95 -4.96
C GLY A 134 -7.68 -10.40 -3.97
N ALA A 135 -7.87 -9.19 -3.48
CA ALA A 135 -7.09 -8.62 -2.40
C ALA A 135 -8.01 -8.03 -1.33
N ARG A 136 -7.58 -8.14 -0.07
CA ARG A 136 -8.20 -7.48 1.08
C ARG A 136 -7.14 -6.66 1.80
N ARG A 137 -7.53 -5.50 2.33
CA ARG A 137 -6.62 -4.52 2.98
C ARG A 137 -5.54 -3.94 2.05
N LEU A 138 -5.73 -4.05 0.73
CA LEU A 138 -4.83 -3.43 -0.25
C LEU A 138 -5.26 -1.98 -0.52
N PHE A 139 -5.00 -1.12 0.47
CA PHE A 139 -5.23 0.33 0.45
C PHE A 139 -4.17 1.04 1.29
N LEU A 140 -3.97 2.33 1.04
CA LEU A 140 -3.07 3.18 1.82
C LEU A 140 -3.73 3.58 3.13
N ASP A 141 -3.08 3.29 4.25
CA ASP A 141 -3.59 3.59 5.58
C ASP A 141 -3.30 5.04 5.97
N ILE A 142 -4.07 5.96 5.41
CA ILE A 142 -4.03 7.36 5.84
C ILE A 142 -4.96 7.54 7.02
N PHE A 143 -4.48 7.25 8.23
CA PHE A 143 -5.17 7.70 9.44
C PHE A 143 -5.43 9.20 9.32
N PRO A 144 -6.58 9.72 9.79
CA PRO A 144 -6.68 11.16 10.01
C PRO A 144 -5.43 11.61 10.76
N PRO A 145 -4.91 12.83 10.53
CA PRO A 145 -3.91 13.35 11.46
C PRO A 145 -4.50 13.10 12.84
N GLU A 146 -3.71 12.54 13.78
CA GLU A 146 -4.11 12.61 15.19
C GLU A 146 -4.54 14.06 15.34
N GLU A 147 -5.85 14.30 15.52
CA GLU A 147 -6.33 15.64 15.83
C GLU A 147 -5.41 16.00 16.98
N GLU A 148 -4.47 16.95 16.78
CA GLU A 148 -3.52 17.37 17.81
C GLU A 148 -4.41 17.61 18.99
N GLU A 149 -4.46 16.64 19.92
CA GLU A 149 -5.64 16.32 20.72
C GLU A 149 -6.23 17.64 21.11
N GLN A 150 -7.23 18.13 20.34
CA GLN A 150 -7.51 19.56 20.40
C GLN A 150 -7.89 19.67 21.84
N ILE A 151 -7.07 20.38 22.61
CA ILE A 151 -7.34 20.66 24.01
C ILE A 151 -8.52 21.59 23.87
N THR A 152 -9.68 20.98 23.62
CA THR A 152 -10.95 21.61 23.48
C THR A 152 -11.03 22.27 24.82
N GLU A 153 -10.91 23.60 24.80
CA GLU A 153 -10.95 24.35 26.04
C GLU A 153 -12.13 23.79 26.80
N PRO A 154 -11.92 23.32 28.04
CA PRO A 154 -12.92 22.53 28.72
C PRO A 154 -14.28 23.20 28.57
N THR A 155 -15.18 22.53 27.85
CA THR A 155 -16.48 23.09 27.49
C THR A 155 -17.38 23.21 28.71
N THR A 156 -16.97 22.62 29.82
CA THR A 156 -17.60 22.72 31.13
C THR A 156 -16.91 23.75 32.02
N LEU A 157 -17.70 24.47 32.81
CA LEU A 157 -17.20 25.39 33.84
C LEU A 157 -16.23 24.70 34.82
N TRP A 158 -16.46 23.41 35.10
CA TRP A 158 -15.58 22.61 35.95
C TRP A 158 -14.21 22.37 35.33
N GLY A 159 -14.14 22.01 34.05
CA GLY A 159 -12.84 21.83 33.40
C GLY A 159 -12.07 23.15 33.29
N ARG A 160 -12.74 24.30 33.10
CA ARG A 160 -12.10 25.63 33.12
C ARG A 160 -11.54 25.97 34.50
N PHE A 161 -12.27 25.63 35.56
CA PHE A 161 -11.83 25.82 36.94
C PHE A 161 -10.61 24.96 37.30
N LEU A 162 -10.56 23.70 36.84
CA LEU A 162 -9.39 22.83 37.05
C LEU A 162 -8.16 23.35 36.32
N LYS A 163 -8.29 23.83 35.08
CA LYS A 163 -7.15 24.41 34.33
C LYS A 163 -6.53 25.62 35.04
N TRP A 164 -7.36 26.48 35.65
CA TRP A 164 -6.90 27.65 36.40
C TRP A 164 -6.07 27.29 37.65
N LEU A 165 -6.36 26.17 38.32
CA LEU A 165 -5.65 25.77 39.55
C LEU A 165 -4.21 25.26 39.32
N VAL A 166 -3.85 24.91 38.08
CA VAL A 166 -2.54 24.31 37.73
C VAL A 166 -1.60 25.31 37.04
N THR A 167 -2.07 26.53 36.77
CA THR A 167 -1.29 27.69 36.28
C THR A 167 -1.09 28.72 37.37
#